data_AF-A0A4Q9G514-F1
#
_entry.id   AF-A0A4Q9G514-F1
#
_cell.length_a   1.000
_cell.length_b   1.000
_cell.length_c   1.000
_cell.angle_alpha   90.00
_cell.angle_beta   90.00
_cell.angle_gamma   90.00
#
_symmetry.space_group_name_H-M   'P 1'
#
loop_
_entity.id
_entity.type
_entity.pdbx_description
1 polymer ?
#
loop_
_entity_poly.entity_id
_entity_poly.type
_entity_poly.pdbx_seq_one_letter_code
_entity_poly.pdbx_strand_id
1 'polypeptide(L)'
;MISLLEVAATVAADEYTESVASSVAYGESETATGLPQLDLSTFGNQIFWLIISLLVLYWVVAKIALPRIGAVLSDRQGAITGDLMAAEEFKLKAKEAEAAYDKALADARAEAGKIVAANRAEIQKDLDAAIAHADAEIAARASESEGRIRQIRDSADSDARDVARDVAAELVRAFGGTTDQAAIDQAVDRRMKGVLQ
;
A
#
# COMPACT_ATOMS: atom_id res chain seq x y z
N MET A 1 -37.08 29.41 24.48
CA MET A 1 -37.22 29.21 23.03
C MET A 1 -38.72 29.16 22.73
N ILE A 2 -39.34 30.32 22.71
CA ILE A 2 -40.73 30.52 22.29
C ILE A 2 -40.65 31.46 21.08
N SER A 3 -41.41 31.10 20.05
CA SER A 3 -41.18 31.46 18.66
C SER A 3 -41.54 32.91 18.35
N LEU A 4 -40.62 33.62 17.70
CA LEU A 4 -40.82 34.97 17.12
C LEU A 4 -41.90 35.02 16.03
N LEU A 5 -42.46 33.87 15.61
CA LEU A 5 -43.59 33.79 14.68
C LEU A 5 -44.96 34.00 15.34
N GLU A 6 -45.08 33.93 16.67
CA GLU A 6 -46.38 34.09 17.36
C GLU A 6 -46.67 35.57 17.70
N VAL A 7 -45.63 36.40 17.85
CA VAL A 7 -45.77 37.84 18.18
C VAL A 7 -46.14 38.70 16.97
N ALA A 8 -45.82 38.26 15.75
CA ALA A 8 -46.19 39.01 14.55
C ALA A 8 -47.68 38.87 14.17
N ALA A 9 -48.34 37.80 14.62
CA ALA A 9 -49.75 37.56 14.35
C ALA A 9 -50.69 38.36 15.27
N THR A 10 -50.23 38.78 16.46
CA THR A 10 -51.06 39.49 17.44
C THR A 10 -51.04 41.01 17.31
N VAL A 11 -50.09 41.60 16.57
CA VAL A 11 -50.00 43.07 16.40
C VAL A 11 -50.89 43.61 15.28
N ALA A 12 -51.38 42.77 14.36
CA ALA A 12 -52.20 43.22 13.24
C ALA A 12 -53.72 43.18 13.49
N ALA A 13 -54.17 42.73 14.66
CA ALA A 13 -55.59 42.43 14.91
C ALA A 13 -56.34 43.42 15.84
N ASP A 14 -55.67 44.44 16.40
CA ASP A 14 -56.23 45.22 17.53
C ASP A 14 -56.44 46.71 17.25
N GLU A 15 -56.64 47.11 15.99
CA GLU A 15 -56.87 48.53 15.66
C GLU A 15 -58.10 48.74 14.77
N TYR A 16 -59.25 48.28 15.25
CA TYR A 16 -60.55 48.80 14.82
C TYR A 16 -61.55 48.71 15.99
N THR A 17 -61.83 49.85 16.63
CA THR A 17 -63.17 50.48 16.69
C THR A 17 -63.24 51.51 17.82
N GLU A 18 -63.34 52.79 17.47
CA GLU A 18 -64.40 53.64 18.02
C GLU A 18 -64.71 54.80 17.08
N SER A 19 -66.01 55.00 16.85
CA SER A 19 -66.61 55.98 15.95
C SER A 19 -66.71 57.37 16.59
N VAL A 20 -66.60 58.45 15.82
CA VAL A 20 -67.59 59.55 15.89
C VAL A 20 -67.73 60.23 14.51
N ALA A 21 -68.99 60.44 14.15
CA ALA A 21 -69.55 61.12 12.99
C ALA A 21 -68.82 62.36 12.45
N SER A 22 -68.76 62.45 11.13
CA SER A 22 -68.92 63.71 10.41
C SER A 22 -69.69 63.45 9.11
N SER A 23 -70.89 64.02 9.05
CA SER A 23 -71.79 64.02 7.90
C SER A 23 -71.20 64.84 6.76
N VAL A 24 -70.98 64.21 5.60
CA VAL A 24 -70.88 64.93 4.33
C VAL A 24 -72.11 64.57 3.51
N ALA A 25 -72.93 65.59 3.29
CA ALA A 25 -74.19 65.56 2.58
C ALA A 25 -74.01 65.02 1.15
N TYR A 26 -74.79 63.99 0.81
CA TYR A 26 -75.02 63.62 -0.58
C TYR A 26 -76.17 64.47 -1.12
N GLY A 27 -75.85 65.34 -2.08
CA GLY A 27 -76.84 66.01 -2.90
C GLY A 27 -77.57 65.01 -3.79
N GLU A 28 -78.88 65.17 -3.80
CA GLU A 28 -79.87 64.34 -4.51
C GLU A 28 -79.85 64.62 -6.02
N SER A 29 -79.89 63.54 -6.82
CA SER A 29 -80.70 63.51 -8.04
C SER A 29 -81.02 62.06 -8.39
N GLU A 30 -82.31 61.76 -8.38
CA GLU A 30 -82.89 60.46 -8.72
C GLU A 30 -82.67 60.12 -10.19
N THR A 31 -82.18 58.92 -10.48
CA THR A 31 -82.77 58.03 -11.49
C THR A 31 -82.31 56.61 -11.16
N ALA A 32 -83.27 55.69 -11.01
CA ALA A 32 -83.13 54.27 -10.72
C ALA A 32 -81.77 53.63 -11.07
N THR A 33 -80.92 53.39 -10.07
CA THR A 33 -79.68 52.64 -10.26
C THR A 33 -79.63 51.51 -9.24
N GLY A 34 -79.48 50.28 -9.74
CA GLY A 34 -79.29 49.09 -8.91
C GLY A 34 -78.13 49.27 -7.93
N LEU A 35 -78.01 48.34 -6.97
CA LEU A 35 -77.00 48.29 -5.90
C LEU A 35 -75.86 49.31 -6.10
N PRO A 36 -75.62 50.27 -5.18
CA PRO A 36 -74.60 51.33 -5.36
C PRO A 36 -73.18 50.80 -5.65
N GLN A 37 -72.94 49.49 -5.44
CA GLN A 37 -71.74 48.76 -5.83
C GLN A 37 -71.59 48.50 -7.35
N LEU A 38 -72.65 48.65 -8.15
CA LEU A 38 -72.72 48.29 -9.57
C LEU A 38 -72.95 49.51 -10.48
N ASP A 39 -72.54 50.69 -10.05
CA ASP A 39 -72.58 51.90 -10.87
C ASP A 39 -71.46 51.88 -11.94
N LEU A 40 -71.85 51.51 -13.16
CA LEU A 40 -70.99 51.37 -14.34
C LEU A 40 -70.29 52.67 -14.76
N SER A 41 -70.72 53.83 -14.27
CA SER A 41 -70.08 55.12 -14.58
C SER A 41 -68.65 55.23 -14.05
N THR A 42 -68.32 54.51 -12.97
CA THR A 42 -66.99 54.55 -12.33
C THR A 42 -66.02 53.46 -12.85
N PHE A 43 -66.54 52.44 -13.54
CA PHE A 43 -65.76 51.28 -14.00
C PHE A 43 -64.65 51.69 -14.99
N GLY A 44 -64.88 52.69 -15.85
CA GLY A 44 -63.86 53.16 -16.80
C GLY A 44 -62.60 53.67 -16.11
N ASN A 45 -62.75 54.46 -15.04
CA ASN A 45 -61.63 54.99 -14.27
C ASN A 45 -60.93 53.87 -13.47
N GLN A 46 -61.69 52.95 -12.86
CA GLN A 46 -61.13 51.79 -12.14
C GLN A 46 -60.34 50.87 -13.08
N ILE A 47 -60.88 50.54 -14.25
CA ILE A 47 -60.21 49.71 -15.25
C ILE A 47 -58.95 50.39 -15.79
N PHE A 48 -58.99 51.71 -16.03
CA PHE A 48 -57.81 52.46 -16.46
C PHE A 48 -56.65 52.36 -15.45
N TRP A 49 -56.91 52.60 -14.16
CA TRP A 49 -55.90 52.46 -13.11
C TRP A 49 -55.50 51.01 -12.85
N LEU A 50 -56.41 50.05 -13.02
CA LEU A 50 -56.09 48.62 -12.97
C LEU A 50 -55.09 48.27 -14.06
N ILE A 51 -55.30 48.70 -15.29
CA ILE A 51 -54.38 48.44 -16.40
C ILE A 51 -53.02 49.11 -16.13
N ILE A 52 -53.01 50.37 -15.67
CA ILE A 52 -51.76 51.07 -15.35
C ILE A 52 -51.00 50.33 -14.23
N SER A 53 -51.66 50.02 -13.12
CA SER A 53 -51.02 49.33 -12.00
C SER A 53 -50.57 47.92 -12.38
N LEU A 54 -51.34 47.19 -13.19
CA LEU A 54 -50.96 45.89 -13.71
C LEU A 54 -49.72 45.97 -14.61
N LEU A 55 -49.64 46.95 -15.50
CA LEU A 55 -48.48 47.16 -16.36
C LEU A 55 -47.23 47.54 -15.55
N VAL A 56 -47.37 48.41 -14.55
CA VAL A 56 -46.28 48.78 -13.64
C VAL A 56 -45.81 47.56 -12.85
N LEU A 57 -46.74 46.79 -12.27
CA LEU A 57 -46.43 45.56 -11.54
C LEU A 57 -45.75 44.53 -12.44
N TYR A 58 -46.29 44.30 -13.64
CA TYR A 58 -45.72 43.39 -14.63
C TYR A 58 -44.30 43.80 -14.99
N TRP A 59 -44.07 45.09 -15.23
CA TRP A 59 -42.75 45.61 -15.56
C TRP A 59 -41.75 45.39 -14.42
N VAL A 60 -42.17 45.66 -13.17
CA VAL A 60 -41.35 45.41 -11.97
C VAL A 60 -40.99 43.93 -11.83
N VAL A 61 -41.98 43.02 -11.94
CA VAL A 61 -41.73 41.58 -11.84
C VAL A 61 -40.82 41.10 -12.97
N ALA A 62 -41.09 41.53 -14.21
CA ALA A 62 -40.31 41.13 -15.38
C ALA A 62 -38.86 41.62 -15.32
N LYS A 63 -38.63 42.85 -14.83
CA LYS A 63 -37.30 43.45 -14.79
C LYS A 63 -36.52 43.22 -13.51
N ILE A 64 -37.16 42.87 -12.40
CA ILE A 64 -36.48 42.77 -11.08
C ILE A 64 -36.62 41.37 -10.48
N ALA A 65 -37.82 40.79 -10.45
CA ALA A 65 -38.03 39.50 -9.79
C ALA A 65 -37.47 38.32 -10.62
N LEU A 66 -37.81 38.25 -11.91
CA LEU A 66 -37.31 37.21 -12.81
C LEU A 66 -35.78 37.15 -12.91
N PRO A 67 -35.04 38.25 -13.14
CA PRO A 67 -33.59 38.19 -13.23
C PRO A 67 -32.92 37.79 -11.91
N ARG A 68 -33.50 38.15 -10.76
CA ARG A 68 -32.97 37.71 -9.44
C ARG A 68 -33.09 36.20 -9.26
N ILE A 69 -34.22 35.60 -9.65
CA ILE A 69 -34.41 34.15 -9.60
C ILE A 69 -33.50 33.44 -10.60
N GLY A 70 -33.34 34.01 -11.81
CA GLY A 70 -32.42 33.50 -12.82
C GLY A 70 -30.97 33.50 -12.37
N ALA A 71 -30.51 34.55 -11.69
CA ALA A 71 -29.16 34.63 -11.13
C ALA A 71 -28.89 33.51 -10.11
N VAL A 72 -29.78 33.32 -9.13
CA VAL A 72 -29.62 32.25 -8.13
C VAL A 72 -29.60 30.85 -8.76
N LEU A 73 -30.42 30.63 -9.79
CA LEU A 73 -30.45 29.36 -10.50
C LEU A 73 -29.16 29.13 -11.29
N SER A 74 -28.65 30.17 -11.96
CA SER A 74 -27.37 30.12 -12.66
C SER A 74 -26.20 29.86 -11.71
N ASP A 75 -26.17 30.52 -10.54
CA ASP A 75 -25.13 30.32 -9.53
C ASP A 75 -25.13 28.88 -9.02
N ARG A 76 -26.31 28.31 -8.74
CA ARG A 76 -26.44 26.91 -8.32
C ARG A 76 -26.02 25.93 -9.42
N GLN A 77 -26.43 26.17 -10.67
CA GLN A 77 -26.00 25.34 -11.80
C GLN A 77 -24.48 25.42 -11.99
N GLY A 78 -23.89 26.61 -11.85
CA GLY A 78 -22.45 26.82 -11.90
C GLY A 78 -21.71 26.06 -10.79
N ALA A 79 -22.19 26.16 -9.55
CA ALA A 79 -21.64 25.42 -8.42
C ALA A 79 -21.71 23.90 -8.63
N ILE A 80 -22.89 23.37 -9.02
CA ILE A 80 -23.07 21.94 -9.28
C ILE A 80 -22.15 21.45 -10.40
N THR A 81 -22.03 22.21 -11.49
CA THR A 81 -21.16 21.85 -12.61
C THR A 81 -19.70 21.89 -12.20
N GLY A 82 -19.29 22.89 -11.42
CA GLY A 82 -17.94 22.98 -10.86
C GLY A 82 -17.62 21.80 -9.93
N ASP A 83 -18.53 21.46 -9.03
CA ASP A 83 -18.39 20.32 -8.13
C ASP A 83 -18.33 18.98 -8.89
N LEU A 84 -19.14 18.83 -9.94
CA LEU A 84 -19.12 17.65 -10.80
C LEU A 84 -17.78 17.51 -11.55
N MET A 85 -17.29 18.59 -12.14
CA MET A 85 -15.99 18.61 -12.81
C MET A 85 -14.85 18.30 -11.84
N ALA A 86 -14.86 18.88 -10.65
CA ALA A 86 -13.87 18.58 -9.61
C ALA A 86 -13.93 17.10 -9.17
N ALA A 87 -15.13 16.55 -9.00
CA ALA A 87 -15.31 15.14 -8.66
C ALA A 87 -14.80 14.20 -9.77
N GLU A 88 -15.05 14.53 -11.05
CA GLU A 88 -14.51 13.79 -12.18
C GLU A 88 -12.98 13.87 -12.25
N GLU A 89 -12.40 15.05 -12.02
CA GLU A 89 -10.95 15.24 -11.96
C GLU A 89 -10.33 14.42 -10.83
N PHE A 90 -10.90 14.46 -9.62
CA PHE A 90 -10.42 13.64 -8.50
C PHE A 90 -10.57 12.14 -8.79
N LYS A 91 -11.65 11.72 -9.44
CA LYS A 91 -11.84 10.33 -9.87
C LYS A 91 -10.79 9.91 -10.90
N LEU A 92 -10.45 10.79 -11.84
CA LEU A 92 -9.39 10.53 -12.82
C LEU A 92 -8.03 10.40 -12.12
N LYS A 93 -7.67 11.37 -11.28
CA LYS A 93 -6.42 11.34 -10.49
C LYS A 93 -6.32 10.10 -9.61
N ALA A 94 -7.41 9.68 -8.98
CA ALA A 94 -7.45 8.46 -8.16
C ALA A 94 -7.17 7.22 -9.01
N LYS A 95 -7.80 7.10 -10.19
CA LYS A 95 -7.54 5.99 -11.13
C LYS A 95 -6.11 5.98 -11.67
N GLU A 96 -5.57 7.15 -11.99
CA GLU A 96 -4.17 7.28 -12.43
C GLU A 96 -3.20 6.89 -11.32
N ALA A 97 -3.46 7.32 -10.09
CA ALA A 97 -2.66 6.94 -8.92
C ALA A 97 -2.76 5.44 -8.62
N GLU A 98 -3.94 4.84 -8.73
CA GLU A 98 -4.16 3.40 -8.58
C GLU A 98 -3.38 2.61 -9.65
N ALA A 99 -3.48 3.01 -10.92
CA ALA A 99 -2.73 2.37 -12.00
C ALA A 99 -1.21 2.52 -11.82
N ALA A 100 -0.73 3.68 -11.36
CA ALA A 100 0.68 3.91 -11.07
C ALA A 100 1.16 3.07 -9.87
N TYR A 101 0.33 2.94 -8.83
CA TYR A 101 0.60 2.10 -7.66
C TYR A 101 0.68 0.63 -8.04
N ASP A 102 -0.29 0.12 -8.80
CA ASP A 102 -0.31 -1.28 -9.25
C ASP A 102 0.89 -1.60 -10.15
N LYS A 103 1.26 -0.67 -11.04
CA LYS A 103 2.47 -0.78 -11.86
C LYS A 103 3.72 -0.83 -10.98
N ALA A 104 3.87 0.11 -10.04
CA ALA A 104 5.03 0.14 -9.14
C ALA A 104 5.13 -1.14 -8.30
N LEU A 105 3.99 -1.69 -7.85
CA LEU A 105 3.94 -2.94 -7.11
C LEU A 105 4.33 -4.14 -7.98
N ALA A 106 3.87 -4.19 -9.23
CA ALA A 106 4.26 -5.23 -10.18
C ALA A 106 5.76 -5.17 -10.49
N ASP A 107 6.29 -3.97 -10.76
CA ASP A 107 7.70 -3.73 -11.03
C ASP A 107 8.57 -4.11 -9.83
N ALA A 108 8.17 -3.72 -8.61
CA ALA A 108 8.88 -4.08 -7.38
C ALA A 108 8.90 -5.60 -7.14
N ARG A 109 7.79 -6.31 -7.39
CA ARG A 109 7.73 -7.78 -7.29
C ARG A 109 8.61 -8.46 -8.34
N ALA A 110 8.61 -7.95 -9.57
CA ALA A 110 9.47 -8.46 -10.62
C ALA A 110 10.94 -8.26 -10.28
N GLU A 111 11.31 -7.09 -9.78
CA GLU A 111 12.70 -6.78 -9.40
C GLU A 111 13.16 -7.59 -8.19
N ALA A 112 12.31 -7.74 -7.17
CA ALA A 112 12.58 -8.63 -6.04
C ALA A 112 12.80 -10.08 -6.52
N GLY A 113 11.98 -10.56 -7.47
CA GLY A 113 12.15 -11.87 -8.09
C GLY A 113 13.50 -12.02 -8.80
N LYS A 114 13.92 -11.02 -9.56
CA LYS A 114 15.24 -11.00 -10.22
C LYS A 114 16.38 -11.02 -9.22
N ILE A 115 16.30 -10.20 -8.17
CA ILE A 115 17.33 -10.13 -7.11
C ILE A 115 17.46 -11.49 -6.41
N VAL A 116 16.34 -12.13 -6.06
CA VAL A 116 16.36 -13.46 -5.43
C VAL A 116 16.98 -14.50 -6.37
N ALA A 117 16.65 -14.48 -7.66
CA ALA A 117 17.22 -15.40 -8.64
C ALA A 117 18.73 -15.17 -8.83
N ALA A 118 19.16 -13.91 -8.96
CA ALA A 118 20.57 -13.53 -9.09
C ALA A 118 21.38 -13.95 -7.87
N ASN A 119 20.91 -13.61 -6.67
CA ASN A 119 21.58 -13.99 -5.42
C ASN A 119 21.66 -15.51 -5.24
N ARG A 120 20.62 -16.26 -5.62
CA ARG A 120 20.67 -17.73 -5.59
C ARG A 120 21.72 -18.28 -6.54
N ALA A 121 21.84 -17.73 -7.75
CA ALA A 121 22.84 -18.14 -8.71
C ALA A 121 24.26 -17.81 -8.23
N GLU A 122 24.47 -16.64 -7.62
CA GLU A 122 25.75 -16.23 -7.04
C GLU A 122 26.14 -17.12 -5.85
N ILE A 123 25.23 -17.32 -4.89
CA ILE A 123 25.44 -18.21 -3.74
C ILE A 123 25.75 -19.63 -4.19
N GLN A 124 25.05 -20.15 -5.20
CA GLN A 124 25.32 -21.50 -5.70
C GLN A 124 26.72 -21.59 -6.31
N LYS A 125 27.14 -20.58 -7.09
CA LYS A 125 28.48 -20.53 -7.67
C LYS A 125 29.57 -20.48 -6.58
N ASP A 126 29.37 -19.66 -5.55
CA ASP A 126 30.32 -19.54 -4.44
C ASP A 126 30.38 -20.83 -3.61
N LEU A 127 29.22 -21.47 -3.40
CA LEU A 127 29.14 -22.77 -2.75
C LEU A 127 29.88 -23.85 -3.53
N ASP A 128 29.67 -23.93 -4.85
CA ASP A 128 30.35 -24.89 -5.72
C ASP A 128 31.88 -24.67 -5.70
N ALA A 129 32.32 -23.42 -5.71
CA ALA A 129 33.74 -23.07 -5.60
C ALA A 129 34.33 -23.45 -4.22
N ALA A 130 33.59 -23.20 -3.14
CA ALA A 130 34.01 -23.55 -1.79
C ALA A 130 34.08 -25.08 -1.60
N ILE A 131 33.12 -25.83 -2.15
CA ILE A 131 33.13 -27.29 -2.16
C ILE A 131 34.35 -27.81 -2.93
N ALA A 132 34.60 -27.30 -4.14
CA ALA A 132 35.75 -27.73 -4.94
C ALA A 132 37.10 -27.44 -4.23
N HIS A 133 37.21 -26.29 -3.55
CA HIS A 133 38.39 -25.98 -2.75
C HIS A 133 38.53 -26.93 -1.55
N ALA A 134 37.45 -27.18 -0.82
CA ALA A 134 37.45 -28.08 0.33
C ALA A 134 37.81 -29.52 -0.09
N ASP A 135 37.27 -30.02 -1.20
CA ASP A 135 37.59 -31.34 -1.74
C ASP A 135 39.06 -31.44 -2.13
N ALA A 136 39.63 -30.40 -2.75
CA ALA A 136 41.06 -30.36 -3.09
C ALA A 136 41.95 -30.38 -1.83
N GLU A 137 41.57 -29.63 -0.79
CA GLU A 137 42.32 -29.61 0.48
C GLU A 137 42.22 -30.97 1.22
N ILE A 138 41.03 -31.57 1.25
CA ILE A 138 40.81 -32.90 1.83
C ILE A 138 41.65 -33.94 1.08
N ALA A 139 41.65 -33.91 -0.25
CA ALA A 139 42.46 -34.83 -1.06
C ALA A 139 43.95 -34.67 -0.80
N ALA A 140 44.44 -33.43 -0.69
CA ALA A 140 45.84 -33.15 -0.35
C ALA A 140 46.21 -33.69 1.04
N ARG A 141 45.39 -33.41 2.06
CA ARG A 141 45.59 -33.89 3.44
C ARG A 141 45.50 -35.41 3.55
N ALA A 142 44.62 -36.03 2.77
CA ALA A 142 44.51 -37.49 2.67
C ALA A 142 45.79 -38.08 2.08
N SER A 143 46.28 -37.55 0.95
CA SER A 143 47.53 -38.00 0.33
C SER A 143 48.75 -37.82 1.25
N GLU A 144 48.81 -36.69 1.99
CA GLU A 144 49.88 -36.44 2.96
C GLU A 144 49.83 -37.46 4.11
N SER A 145 48.63 -37.72 4.64
CA SER A 145 48.43 -38.68 5.73
C SER A 145 48.74 -40.11 5.28
N GLU A 146 48.38 -40.49 4.05
CA GLU A 146 48.77 -41.76 3.46
C GLU A 146 50.30 -41.89 3.35
N GLY A 147 50.99 -40.82 2.93
CA GLY A 147 52.45 -40.78 2.90
C GLY A 147 53.07 -40.98 4.29
N ARG A 148 52.56 -40.27 5.31
CA ARG A 148 53.00 -40.43 6.71
C ARG A 148 52.74 -41.83 7.23
N ILE A 149 51.59 -42.42 6.93
CA ILE A 149 51.26 -43.80 7.34
C ILE A 149 52.23 -44.80 6.68
N ARG A 150 52.57 -44.63 5.39
CA ARG A 150 53.57 -45.49 4.72
C ARG A 150 54.93 -45.37 5.39
N GLN A 151 55.39 -44.15 5.67
CA GLN A 151 56.67 -43.93 6.34
C GLN A 151 56.70 -44.58 7.73
N ILE A 152 55.63 -44.44 8.52
CA ILE A 152 55.51 -45.09 9.85
C ILE A 152 55.51 -46.60 9.72
N ARG A 153 54.86 -47.17 8.69
CA ARG A 153 54.90 -48.62 8.43
C ARG A 153 56.31 -49.07 8.08
N ASP A 154 57.00 -48.36 7.20
CA ASP A 154 58.36 -48.70 6.77
C ASP A 154 59.35 -48.61 7.95
N SER A 155 59.23 -47.58 8.80
CA SER A 155 60.06 -47.44 10.00
C SER A 155 59.74 -48.52 11.03
N ALA A 156 58.44 -48.80 11.27
CA ALA A 156 58.03 -49.86 12.20
C ALA A 156 58.51 -51.25 11.73
N ASP A 157 58.51 -51.52 10.43
CA ASP A 157 59.06 -52.76 9.86
C ASP A 157 60.57 -52.86 10.07
N SER A 158 61.31 -51.75 9.95
CA SER A 158 62.76 -51.71 10.23
C SER A 158 63.03 -51.91 11.72
N ASP A 159 62.38 -51.12 12.58
CA ASP A 159 62.53 -51.18 14.03
C ASP A 159 62.17 -52.57 14.57
N ALA A 160 61.13 -53.20 14.02
CA ALA A 160 60.75 -54.56 14.38
C ALA A 160 61.83 -55.59 14.01
N ARG A 161 62.52 -55.42 12.87
CA ARG A 161 63.65 -56.29 12.49
C ARG A 161 64.84 -56.11 13.41
N ASP A 162 65.16 -54.87 13.76
CA ASP A 162 66.29 -54.56 14.65
C ASP A 162 66.03 -55.12 16.06
N VAL A 163 64.84 -54.88 16.63
CA VAL A 163 64.45 -55.45 17.93
C VAL A 163 64.43 -56.98 17.88
N ALA A 164 63.94 -57.60 16.79
CA ALA A 164 63.94 -59.05 16.65
C ALA A 164 65.36 -59.64 16.59
N ARG A 165 66.30 -58.95 15.93
CA ARG A 165 67.72 -59.35 15.87
C ARG A 165 68.38 -59.23 17.24
N ASP A 166 68.15 -58.13 17.94
CA ASP A 166 68.70 -57.89 19.28
C ASP A 166 68.19 -58.94 20.28
N VAL A 167 66.88 -59.16 20.32
CA VAL A 167 66.27 -60.17 21.20
C VAL A 167 66.76 -61.59 20.86
N ALA A 168 66.89 -61.93 19.57
CA ALA A 168 67.42 -63.22 19.15
C ALA A 168 68.90 -63.41 19.55
N ALA A 169 69.73 -62.37 19.39
CA ALA A 169 71.14 -62.40 19.81
C ALA A 169 71.28 -62.56 21.33
N GLU A 170 70.43 -61.88 22.10
CA GLU A 170 70.41 -61.97 23.55
C GLU A 170 69.93 -63.35 24.04
N LEU A 171 68.91 -63.94 23.38
CA LEU A 171 68.50 -65.33 23.63
C LEU A 171 69.66 -66.31 23.39
N VAL A 172 70.36 -66.21 22.26
CA VAL A 172 71.48 -67.12 21.92
C VAL A 172 72.59 -67.03 22.97
N ARG A 173 72.89 -65.83 23.48
CA ARG A 173 73.85 -65.64 24.58
C ARG A 173 73.36 -66.26 25.89
N ALA A 174 72.09 -66.06 26.23
CA ALA A 174 71.50 -66.59 27.46
C ALA A 174 71.48 -68.14 27.49
N PHE A 175 71.30 -68.79 26.33
CA PHE A 175 71.35 -70.25 26.20
C PHE A 175 72.76 -70.82 25.99
N GLY A 176 73.82 -70.00 26.07
CA GLY A 176 75.21 -70.44 26.03
C GLY A 176 75.80 -70.69 24.63
N GLY A 177 75.18 -70.18 23.57
CA GLY A 177 75.67 -70.27 22.20
C GLY A 177 76.64 -69.14 21.82
N THR A 178 77.49 -69.36 20.81
CA THR A 178 78.32 -68.31 20.22
C THR A 178 77.50 -67.44 19.28
N THR A 179 77.50 -66.12 19.50
CA THR A 179 76.78 -65.15 18.67
C THR A 179 77.45 -65.01 17.29
N ASP A 180 76.90 -65.67 16.27
CA ASP A 180 77.19 -65.35 14.87
C ASP A 180 76.11 -64.38 14.35
N GLN A 181 76.45 -63.08 14.28
CA GLN A 181 75.53 -62.03 13.83
C GLN A 181 75.03 -62.28 12.40
N ALA A 182 75.86 -62.80 11.51
CA ALA A 182 75.47 -63.02 10.11
C ALA A 182 74.44 -64.15 9.97
N ALA A 183 74.57 -65.20 10.80
CA ALA A 183 73.61 -66.29 10.83
C ALA A 183 72.26 -65.88 11.46
N ILE A 184 72.29 -65.05 12.50
CA ILE A 184 71.08 -64.52 13.16
C ILE A 184 70.32 -63.59 12.21
N ASP A 185 71.01 -62.66 11.55
CA ASP A 185 70.40 -61.73 10.60
C ASP A 185 69.71 -62.48 9.45
N GLN A 186 70.38 -63.49 8.87
CA GLN A 186 69.77 -64.33 7.84
C GLN A 186 68.55 -65.12 8.34
N ALA A 187 68.57 -65.62 9.57
CA ALA A 187 67.48 -66.40 10.13
C ALA A 187 66.24 -65.53 10.42
N VAL A 188 66.46 -64.34 11.00
CA VAL A 188 65.41 -63.35 11.28
C VAL A 188 64.81 -62.83 9.98
N ASP A 189 65.63 -62.44 9.00
CA ASP A 189 65.13 -61.96 7.70
C ASP A 189 64.29 -63.02 6.97
N ARG A 190 64.71 -64.29 7.03
CA ARG A 190 63.98 -65.40 6.40
C ARG A 190 62.65 -65.67 7.10
N ARG A 191 62.59 -65.52 8.43
CA ARG A 191 61.35 -65.65 9.20
C ARG A 191 60.40 -64.47 9.01
N MET A 192 60.89 -63.24 9.02
CA MET A 192 60.08 -62.05 8.81
C MET A 192 59.52 -61.99 7.37
N LYS A 193 60.29 -62.40 6.35
CA LYS A 193 59.81 -62.50 4.96
C LYS A 193 58.79 -63.63 4.75
N GLY A 194 58.88 -64.71 5.53
CA GLY A 194 58.00 -65.88 5.40
C GLY A 194 56.60 -65.71 6.01
N VAL A 195 56.36 -64.68 6.82
CA VAL A 195 55.06 -64.40 7.46
C VAL A 195 54.22 -63.40 6.63
N LEU A 196 54.80 -62.79 5.60
CA LEU A 196 54.17 -61.81 4.70
C LEU A 196 53.60 -62.41 3.39
N GLN A 197 53.50 -63.75 3.28
CA GLN A 197 52.78 -64.44 2.20
C GLN A 197 51.40 -64.90 2.67
#